data_AF-E4RNM7-F1
#
_entry.id   AF-E4RNM7-F1
#
_cell.length_a   1.000
_cell.length_b   1.000
_cell.length_c   1.000
_cell.angle_alpha   90.00
_cell.angle_beta   90.00
_cell.angle_gamma   90.00
#
_symmetry.space_group_name_H-M   'P 1'
#
loop_
_entity.id
_entity.type
_entity.pdbx_description
1 polymer ?
#
loop_
_entity_poly.entity_id
_entity_poly.type
_entity_poly.pdbx_seq_one_letter_code
_entity_poly.pdbx_strand_id
1 'polypeptide(L)' 'MENNLKEIREQKGLSQLKLSYETRISPPDISKIERNKIFPHPKWREKIARVLEVEEKDIFPGIDKG' A
#
# COMPACT_ATOMS: atom_id res chain seq x y z
N MET A 1 1.63 9.84 9.56
CA MET A 1 1.67 8.37 9.64
C MET A 1 2.83 7.92 8.79
N GLU A 2 3.64 7.02 9.29
CA GLU A 2 4.71 6.40 8.51
C GLU A 2 4.10 5.38 7.54
N ASN A 3 4.55 5.42 6.29
CA ASN A 3 3.97 4.65 5.18
C ASN A 3 5.04 4.44 4.12
N ASN A 4 5.41 3.19 3.93
CA ASN A 4 6.51 2.75 3.06
C ASN A 4 6.00 2.23 1.72
N LEU A 5 4.70 2.38 1.42
CA LEU A 5 4.08 1.81 0.22
C LEU A 5 4.78 2.22 -1.07
N LYS A 6 5.09 3.51 -1.22
CA LYS A 6 5.74 4.01 -2.43
C LYS A 6 7.12 3.36 -2.62
N GLU A 7 7.92 3.34 -1.57
CA GLU A 7 9.29 2.82 -1.60
C GLU A 7 9.30 1.32 -1.91
N ILE A 8 8.50 0.53 -1.19
CA ILE A 8 8.41 -0.92 -1.41
C ILE A 8 7.88 -1.22 -2.82
N ARG A 9 6.86 -0.47 -3.28
CA ARG A 9 6.34 -0.63 -4.65
C ARG A 9 7.42 -0.38 -5.70
N GLU A 10 8.23 0.67 -5.53
CA GLU A 10 9.32 1.02 -6.44
C GLU A 10 10.46 -0.02 -6.40
N GLN A 11 10.83 -0.53 -5.22
CA GLN A 11 11.77 -1.64 -5.08
C GLN A 11 11.29 -2.92 -5.78
N LYS A 12 9.98 -3.17 -5.79
CA LYS A 12 9.33 -4.28 -6.51
C LYS A 12 9.15 -4.00 -8.02
N GLY A 13 9.59 -2.84 -8.52
CA GLY A 13 9.51 -2.48 -9.93
C GLY A 13 8.09 -2.23 -10.46
N LEU A 14 7.13 -1.97 -9.57
CA LEU A 14 5.73 -1.78 -9.95
C LEU A 14 5.38 -0.30 -10.13
N SER A 15 4.61 0.03 -11.16
CA SER A 15 3.97 1.35 -11.27
C SER A 15 2.73 1.42 -10.37
N GLN A 16 2.27 2.63 -10.03
CA GLN A 16 0.99 2.80 -9.33
C GLN A 16 -0.18 2.17 -10.10
N LEU A 17 -0.16 2.25 -11.43
CA LEU A 17 -1.17 1.65 -12.30
C LEU A 17 -1.14 0.11 -12.23
N LYS A 18 0.05 -0.48 -12.21
CA LYS A 18 0.20 -1.94 -12.07
C LYS A 18 -0.28 -2.41 -10.71
N LEU A 19 0.12 -1.74 -9.62
CA LEU A 19 -0.37 -2.05 -8.28
C LEU A 19 -1.90 -1.91 -8.17
N SER A 20 -2.46 -0.86 -8.77
CA SER A 20 -3.90 -0.63 -8.86
C SER A 20 -4.62 -1.81 -9.54
N TYR A 21 -4.11 -2.28 -10.68
CA TYR A 21 -4.67 -3.40 -11.42
C TYR A 21 -4.67 -4.70 -10.58
N GLU A 22 -3.53 -5.06 -9.98
CA GLU A 22 -3.38 -6.30 -9.20
C GLU A 22 -4.24 -6.29 -7.93
N THR A 23 -4.34 -5.14 -7.25
CA THR A 23 -5.12 -5.01 -6.00
C THR A 23 -6.61 -4.76 -6.23
N ARG A 24 -7.00 -4.36 -7.45
CA ARG A 24 -8.31 -3.79 -7.79
C ARG A 24 -8.67 -2.58 -6.93
N ILE A 25 -7.68 -1.75 -6.60
CA ILE A 25 -7.84 -0.45 -5.94
C ILE A 25 -7.70 0.62 -7.01
N SER A 26 -8.49 1.69 -6.97
CA SER A 26 -8.41 2.73 -8.02
C SER A 26 -7.01 3.40 -8.03
N PRO A 27 -6.47 3.80 -9.19
CA PRO A 27 -5.19 4.52 -9.24
C PRO A 27 -5.18 5.81 -8.38
N PRO A 28 -6.26 6.62 -8.35
CA PRO A 28 -6.35 7.76 -7.44
C PRO A 28 -6.22 7.37 -5.96
N ASP A 29 -6.78 6.23 -5.55
CA ASP A 29 -6.71 5.79 -4.16
C ASP A 29 -5.32 5.25 -3.80
N ILE A 30 -4.64 4.51 -4.70
CA ILE A 30 -3.22 4.17 -4.53
C ILE A 30 -2.38 5.43 -4.29
N SER A 31 -2.57 6.47 -5.12
CA SER A 31 -1.88 7.75 -4.97
C SER A 31 -2.23 8.47 -3.66
N LYS A 32 -3.49 8.42 -3.21
CA LYS A 32 -3.88 8.99 -1.91
C LYS A 32 -3.27 8.23 -0.74
N ILE A 33 -3.19 6.89 -0.82
CA ILE A 33 -2.56 6.06 0.22
C ILE A 33 -1.08 6.43 0.31
N GLU A 34 -0.33 6.42 -0.78
CA GLU A 34 1.11 6.75 -0.79
C GLU A 34 1.42 8.15 -0.24
N ARG A 35 0.49 9.10 -0.42
CA ARG A 35 0.62 10.47 0.09
C ARG A 35 0.00 10.67 1.48
N ASN A 36 -0.37 9.59 2.17
CA ASN A 36 -1.01 9.60 3.49
C ASN A 36 -2.30 10.43 3.55
N LYS A 37 -3.02 10.57 2.42
CA LYS A 37 -4.32 11.28 2.35
C LYS A 37 -5.48 10.41 2.80
N ILE A 38 -5.36 9.09 2.64
CA ILE A 38 -6.30 8.12 3.17
C ILE A 38 -5.50 7.00 3.82
N PHE A 39 -6.04 6.48 4.92
CA PHE A 39 -5.52 5.26 5.51
C PHE A 39 -6.29 4.06 4.94
N PRO A 40 -5.63 3.07 4.31
CA PRO A 40 -6.30 1.93 3.72
C PRO A 40 -6.96 1.06 4.80
N HIS A 41 -8.19 0.62 4.55
CA HIS A 41 -8.88 -0.32 5.43
C HIS A 41 -8.22 -1.71 5.39
N PRO A 42 -8.47 -2.60 6.37
CA PRO A 42 -7.76 -3.88 6.50
C PRO A 42 -7.67 -4.70 5.21
N LYS A 43 -8.79 -4.90 4.51
CA LYS A 43 -8.80 -5.64 3.23
C LYS A 43 -7.96 -5.01 2.10
N TRP A 44 -7.75 -3.69 2.09
CA TRP A 44 -6.85 -3.07 1.11
C TRP A 44 -5.40 -3.29 1.51
N ARG A 45 -5.09 -3.22 2.80
CA ARG A 45 -3.74 -3.50 3.31
C ARG A 45 -3.33 -4.94 3.02
N GLU A 46 -4.21 -5.89 3.29
CA GLU A 46 -4.00 -7.30 2.99
C GLU A 46 -3.70 -7.53 1.49
N LYS A 47 -4.48 -6.89 0.61
CA LYS A 47 -4.28 -6.98 -0.86
C LYS A 47 -2.93 -6.39 -1.29
N ILE A 48 -2.60 -5.22 -0.77
CA ILE A 48 -1.35 -4.52 -1.11
C ILE A 48 -0.16 -5.34 -0.61
N ALA A 49 -0.20 -5.81 0.64
CA ALA A 49 0.81 -6.69 1.24
C ALA A 49 1.00 -7.97 0.41
N ARG A 50 -0.10 -8.60 -0.02
CA ARG A 50 -0.06 -9.81 -0.87
C ARG A 50 0.59 -9.56 -2.22
N VAL A 51 0.25 -8.46 -2.91
CA VAL A 51 0.84 -8.14 -4.23
C VAL A 51 2.32 -7.76 -4.11
N LEU A 52 2.71 -7.11 -3.01
CA LEU A 52 4.09 -6.73 -2.76
C LEU A 52 4.93 -7.84 -2.10
N GLU A 53 4.30 -8.95 -1.68
CA GLU A 53 4.94 -10.08 -1.00
C GLU A 53 5.74 -9.64 0.24
N VAL A 54 5.12 -8.81 1.08
CA VAL A 54 5.66 -8.33 2.36
C VAL A 54 4.56 -8.31 3.42
N GLU A 55 4.89 -8.03 4.69
CA GLU A 55 3.87 -7.92 5.73
C GLU A 55 3.21 -6.53 5.75
N GLU A 56 1.96 -6.45 6.25
CA GLU A 56 1.26 -5.15 6.38
C GLU A 56 2.06 -4.15 7.23
N LYS A 57 2.77 -4.64 8.26
CA LYS A 57 3.58 -3.80 9.17
C LYS A 57 4.80 -3.17 8.48
N ASP A 58 5.33 -3.81 7.44
CA ASP A 58 6.48 -3.27 6.69
C ASP A 58 6.03 -2.09 5.82
N ILE A 59 4.80 -2.16 5.31
CA ILE A 59 4.19 -1.11 4.47
C ILE A 59 3.60 0.01 5.34
N PHE A 60 2.93 -0.37 6.42
CA PHE A 60 2.16 0.52 7.29
C PHE A 60 2.58 0.30 8.75
N PRO A 61 3.79 0.71 9.15
CA PRO A 61 4.32 0.45 10.50
C PRO A 61 3.52 1.10 11.63
N GLY A 62 2.69 2.10 11.32
CA GLY A 62 1.79 2.74 12.28
C GLY A 62 0.52 1.95 12.64
N ILE A 63 0.41 0.67 12.26
CA ILE A 63 -0.79 -0.15 12.54
C ILE A 63 -0.93 -0.58 14.01
N ASP A 64 0.12 -0.48 14.83
CA ASP A 64 0.04 -0.84 16.24
C ASP A 64 0.51 0.27 17.19
N LYS A 65 -0.47 0.85 17.90
CA LYS A 65 -0.51 0.85 19.37
C LYS A 65 -1.98 0.71 19.80
N GLY A 66 -2.50 -0.52 19.84
CA GLY A 66 -3.86 -0.81 20.31
C GLY A 66 -4.15 -2.29 20.41
#